data_AF-A0A9E2Q7B6-F1
#
_entry.id   AF-A0A9E2Q7B6-F1
#
_cell.length_a   1.000
_cell.length_b   1.000
_cell.length_c   1.000
_cell.angle_alpha   90.00
_cell.angle_beta   90.00
_cell.angle_gamma   90.00
#
_symmetry.space_group_name_H-M   'P 1'
#
loop_
_entity.id
_entity.type
_entity.pdbx_description
1 polymer ?
#
loop_
_entity_poly.entity_id
_entity_poly.type
_entity_poly.pdbx_seq_one_letter_code
_entity_poly.pdbx_strand_id
1 'polypeptide(L)' 'MSDQTDQIDEAQLRTAADAVPTSSPTGSRASRSVQAVDAAFADFAVRPQILQALADVGITRPFPIQAMTLPVALARQD' A
#
# COMPACT_ATOMS: atom_id res chain seq x y z
N MET A 1 14.40 -59.02 -20.39
CA MET A 1 13.87 -58.57 -19.09
C MET A 1 14.04 -57.07 -19.06
N SER A 2 12.94 -56.37 -18.84
CA SER A 2 12.59 -55.05 -19.39
C SER A 2 13.46 -53.88 -18.96
N ASP A 3 13.76 -53.01 -19.92
CA ASP A 3 13.94 -51.56 -19.76
C ASP A 3 12.76 -50.98 -18.96
N GLN A 4 12.98 -50.64 -17.69
CA GLN A 4 12.05 -49.83 -16.91
C GLN A 4 12.60 -48.40 -16.84
N THR A 5 12.11 -47.60 -17.77
CA THR A 5 12.09 -46.14 -17.73
C THR A 5 11.42 -45.69 -16.43
N ASP A 6 12.18 -45.17 -15.48
CA ASP A 6 11.65 -44.32 -14.40
C ASP A 6 12.11 -42.89 -14.71
N GLN A 7 11.42 -42.29 -15.68
CA GLN A 7 11.45 -40.86 -15.93
C GLN A 7 10.83 -40.17 -14.72
N ILE A 8 11.69 -39.72 -13.81
CA ILE A 8 11.30 -38.72 -12.82
C ILE A 8 10.97 -37.42 -13.56
N ASP A 9 9.67 -37.22 -13.70
CA ASP A 9 8.99 -36.08 -14.32
C ASP A 9 9.19 -34.83 -13.42
N GLU A 10 10.35 -34.16 -13.56
CA GLU A 10 10.71 -32.89 -12.87
C GLU A 10 9.88 -31.67 -13.33
N ALA A 11 8.65 -31.86 -13.80
CA ALA A 11 7.77 -30.78 -14.28
C ALA A 11 6.70 -30.34 -13.27
N GLN A 12 6.73 -30.82 -12.02
CA GLN A 12 5.66 -30.54 -11.05
C GLN A 12 6.10 -30.00 -9.68
N LEU A 13 7.24 -29.30 -9.61
CA LEU A 13 7.43 -28.26 -8.57
C LEU A 13 6.75 -26.94 -9.00
N ARG A 14 5.46 -27.02 -9.36
CA ARG A 14 4.59 -25.85 -9.35
C ARG A 14 4.19 -25.64 -7.90
N THR A 15 5.03 -24.96 -7.14
CA THR A 15 4.58 -24.34 -5.89
C THR A 15 3.43 -23.42 -6.29
N ALA A 16 2.22 -23.86 -5.95
CA ALA A 16 1.11 -22.96 -5.74
C ALA A 16 1.59 -21.98 -4.65
N ALA A 17 2.21 -20.89 -5.08
CA ALA A 17 2.09 -19.63 -4.38
C ALA A 17 0.61 -19.26 -4.50
N ASP A 18 -0.19 -20.00 -3.73
CA ASP A 18 -1.53 -19.71 -3.33
C ASP A 18 -1.48 -18.28 -2.84
N ALA A 19 -1.84 -17.38 -3.74
CA ALA A 19 -1.99 -15.98 -3.41
C ALA A 19 -3.11 -15.94 -2.40
N VAL A 20 -2.76 -15.98 -1.11
CA VAL A 20 -3.65 -15.65 -0.03
C VAL A 20 -4.30 -14.34 -0.47
N PRO A 21 -5.62 -14.29 -0.70
CA PRO A 21 -6.27 -13.04 -0.97
C PRO A 21 -6.13 -12.26 0.33
N THR A 22 -5.14 -11.37 0.39
CA THR A 22 -5.04 -10.39 1.45
C THR A 22 -6.25 -9.51 1.25
N SER A 23 -7.36 -9.87 1.87
CA SER A 23 -8.56 -9.05 1.93
C SER A 23 -8.09 -7.67 2.34
N SER A 24 -8.14 -6.73 1.39
CA SER A 24 -7.82 -5.34 1.65
C SER A 24 -8.62 -4.93 2.87
N PRO A 25 -8.05 -4.23 3.86
CA PRO A 25 -8.82 -3.74 4.98
C PRO A 25 -9.84 -2.72 4.44
N THR A 26 -11.02 -3.21 4.05
CA THR A 26 -12.22 -2.43 3.78
C THR A 26 -12.70 -1.92 5.12
N GLY A 27 -12.15 -0.80 5.52
CA GLY A 27 -12.49 -0.14 6.75
C GLY A 27 -11.64 1.09 6.85
N SER A 28 -12.24 2.25 6.61
CA SER A 28 -11.66 3.55 6.97
C SER A 28 -11.34 3.48 8.46
N ARG A 29 -10.09 3.14 8.78
CA ARG A 29 -9.54 3.26 10.13
C ARG A 29 -9.23 4.73 10.32
N ALA A 30 -10.28 5.55 10.35
CA ALA A 30 -10.22 6.93 10.78
C ALA A 30 -9.49 6.93 12.12
N SER A 31 -8.24 7.34 12.08
CA SER A 31 -7.30 7.21 13.18
C SER A 31 -7.73 8.21 14.24
N ARG A 32 -8.58 7.75 15.14
CA ARG A 32 -8.98 8.50 16.33
C ARG A 32 -7.78 8.55 17.28
N SER A 33 -6.93 9.56 17.16
CA SER A 33 -5.80 9.73 18.09
C SER A 33 -5.33 11.19 18.29
N VAL A 34 -5.71 11.69 19.47
CA VAL A 34 -5.07 12.62 20.43
C VAL A 34 -4.82 14.09 20.05
N GLN A 35 -4.46 14.49 18.84
CA GLN A 35 -4.48 15.91 18.45
C GLN A 35 -4.75 15.94 16.95
N ALA A 36 -6.04 15.96 16.56
CA ALA A 36 -6.40 16.05 15.17
C ALA A 36 -5.97 17.44 14.67
N VAL A 37 -4.80 17.50 14.04
CA VAL A 37 -4.49 18.58 13.11
C VAL A 37 -5.51 18.41 11.98
N ASP A 38 -6.52 19.27 11.92
CA ASP A 38 -7.51 19.25 10.84
C ASP A 38 -6.88 19.87 9.59
N ALA A 39 -5.93 19.14 9.01
CA ALA A 39 -5.34 19.41 7.72
C ALA A 39 -5.75 18.31 6.76
N ALA A 40 -6.06 18.66 5.52
CA ALA A 40 -6.21 17.76 4.40
C ALA A 40 -4.91 17.67 3.61
N PHE A 41 -4.71 16.60 2.83
CA PHE A 41 -3.56 16.54 1.92
C PHE A 41 -3.55 17.68 0.89
N ALA A 42 -4.72 18.24 0.55
CA ALA A 42 -4.90 19.36 -0.37
C ALA A 42 -4.37 20.70 0.17
N ASP A 43 -4.14 20.82 1.48
CA ASP A 43 -3.59 22.03 2.10
C ASP A 43 -2.05 22.13 1.93
N PHE A 44 -1.41 21.07 1.43
CA PHE A 44 0.03 21.01 1.17
C PHE A 44 0.30 21.07 -0.34
N ALA A 45 1.53 21.43 -0.73
CA ALA A 45 1.99 21.44 -2.12
C ALA A 45 2.24 20.03 -2.70
N VAL A 46 1.27 19.12 -2.53
CA VAL A 46 1.30 17.75 -3.04
C VAL A 46 0.78 17.72 -4.47
N ARG A 47 1.46 16.99 -5.35
CA ARG A 47 1.08 16.87 -6.76
C ARG A 47 -0.35 16.28 -6.89
N PRO A 48 -1.21 16.80 -7.78
CA PRO A 48 -2.61 16.34 -7.91
C PRO A 48 -2.77 14.83 -8.16
N GLN A 49 -1.83 14.23 -8.89
CA GLN A 49 -1.82 12.78 -9.15
C GLN A 49 -1.72 11.94 -7.86
N ILE A 50 -0.98 12.45 -6.86
CA ILE A 50 -0.84 11.78 -5.55
C ILE A 50 -2.12 11.97 -4.74
N LEU A 51 -2.73 13.16 -4.77
CA LEU A 51 -4.01 13.40 -4.11
C LEU A 51 -5.10 12.46 -4.65
N GLN A 52 -5.15 12.27 -5.97
CA GLN A 52 -6.09 11.33 -6.58
C GLN A 52 -5.83 9.90 -6.13
N ALA A 53 -4.58 9.43 -6.18
CA ALA A 53 -4.23 8.08 -5.75
C ALA A 53 -4.55 7.83 -4.26
N LEU A 54 -4.34 8.82 -3.40
CA LEU A 54 -4.71 8.75 -1.98
C LEU A 54 -6.24 8.71 -1.80
N ALA A 55 -6.98 9.51 -2.55
CA ALA A 55 -8.43 9.53 -2.52
C ALA A 55 -9.04 8.20 -3.02
N ASP A 56 -8.47 7.59 -4.07
CA ASP A 56 -8.89 6.32 -4.63
C ASP A 56 -8.79 5.18 -3.61
N VAL A 57 -7.86 5.28 -2.65
CA VAL A 57 -7.71 4.33 -1.53
C VAL A 57 -8.40 4.81 -0.24
N GLY A 58 -9.17 5.89 -0.30
CA GLY A 58 -9.95 6.43 0.83
C GLY A 58 -9.14 7.19 1.88
N ILE A 59 -7.92 7.61 1.55
CA ILE A 59 -7.04 8.39 2.43
C ILE A 59 -7.16 9.88 2.04
N THR A 60 -7.86 10.66 2.86
CA THR A 60 -8.12 12.09 2.58
C THR A 60 -7.42 13.04 3.57
N ARG A 61 -7.02 12.51 4.74
CA ARG A 61 -6.32 13.28 5.78
C ARG A 61 -4.99 12.63 6.15
N PRO A 62 -3.90 13.41 6.28
CA PRO A 62 -2.64 12.92 6.82
C PRO A 62 -2.78 12.54 8.30
N PHE A 63 -1.93 11.63 8.75
CA PHE A 63 -1.73 11.40 10.18
C PHE A 63 -1.07 12.62 10.84
N PRO A 64 -1.25 12.86 12.15
CA PRO A 64 -0.69 14.03 12.83
C PRO A 64 0.82 14.21 12.61
N ILE A 65 1.60 13.12 12.66
CA ILE A 65 3.04 13.19 12.39
C ILE A 65 3.35 13.49 10.91
N GLN A 66 2.50 13.08 9.98
CA GLN A 66 2.65 13.41 8.56
C GLN A 66 2.35 14.89 8.34
N ALA A 67 1.28 15.43 8.93
CA ALA A 67 0.97 16.86 8.84
C ALA A 67 2.13 17.74 9.34
N MET A 68 2.85 17.30 10.38
CA MET A 68 4.03 18.01 10.91
C MET A 68 5.28 17.89 10.03
N THR A 69 5.40 16.84 9.21
CA THR A 69 6.61 16.56 8.42
C THR A 69 6.47 16.85 6.93
N LEU A 70 5.25 16.83 6.40
CA LEU A 70 4.96 17.11 4.98
C LEU A 70 5.49 18.48 4.54
N PRO A 71 5.32 19.60 5.27
CA PRO A 71 5.88 20.89 4.87
C PRO A 71 7.41 20.86 4.72
N VAL A 72 8.11 20.19 5.64
CA VAL A 72 9.58 20.09 5.62
C VAL A 72 10.05 19.20 4.47
N ALA A 73 9.34 18.10 4.21
CA ALA A 73 9.66 17.18 3.12
C ALA A 73 9.47 17.84 1.74
N LEU A 74 8.38 18.59 1.56
CA LEU A 74 8.06 19.25 0.29
C LEU A 74 8.93 20.49 0.05
N ALA A 75 9.33 21.22 1.08
CA ALA A 75 10.19 22.40 0.94
C ALA A 75 11.60 22.12 0.42
N ARG A 76 12.07 20.86 0.50
CA ARG A 76 13.38 20.45 -0.05
C ARG A 76 13.30 20.07 -1.54
N GLN A 77 12.10 19.95 -2.09
CA GLN A 77 11.85 19.35 -3.40
C GLN A 77 11.35 20.42 -4.37
N ASP A 78 12.27 21.25 -4.84
CA ASP A 78 12.14 22.16 -6.00
C ASP A 78 12.87 21.53 -7.21
#